data_AF-A0A7N2LG44-F1
#
_entry.id   AF-A0A7N2LG44-F1
#
_cell.length_a   1.000
_cell.length_b   1.000
_cell.length_c   1.000
_cell.angle_alpha   90.00
_cell.angle_beta   90.00
_cell.angle_gamma   90.00
#
_symmetry.space_group_name_H-M   'P 1'
#
loop_
_entity.id
_entity.type
_entity.pdbx_description
1 polymer ?
#
loop_
_entity_poly.entity_id
_entity_poly.type
_entity_poly.pdbx_seq_one_letter_code
_entity_poly.pdbx_strand_id
1 'polypeptide(L)'
;MEDKRLYCNIVIYSILIDGFCNVGELTIAREIFSGLPAKGLKPNVWTYIIMIKGFCNNGLVDEASELLEKMDVNGCSPNEHTYNTIIHGFLQHRETLKAMKYLKMMVDKGFSANATTAALFIDLLSSNQVDENIQKLLPKFG
;
A
#
# COMPACT_ATOMS: atom_id res chain seq x y z
N MET A 1 -29.41 23.25 22.78
CA MET A 1 -28.58 23.20 21.56
C MET A 1 -27.76 21.93 21.66
N GLU A 2 -28.16 20.90 20.93
CA GLU A 2 -27.36 19.68 20.82
C GLU A 2 -26.08 20.03 20.06
N ASP A 3 -24.96 19.83 20.75
CA ASP A 3 -23.61 19.98 20.23
C ASP A 3 -23.47 19.00 19.05
N LYS A 4 -23.75 19.46 17.82
CA LYS A 4 -23.45 18.75 16.57
C LYS A 4 -21.94 18.72 16.40
N ARG A 5 -21.22 18.11 17.35
CA ARG A 5 -19.91 17.55 17.08
C ARG A 5 -20.16 16.50 16.02
N LEU A 6 -19.92 16.88 14.77
CA LEU A 6 -19.80 15.96 13.65
C LEU A 6 -19.02 14.77 14.20
N TYR A 7 -19.67 13.61 14.31
CA TYR A 7 -19.03 12.43 14.88
C TYR A 7 -17.89 12.08 13.93
N CYS A 8 -16.69 12.60 14.23
CA CYS A 8 -15.52 12.51 13.38
C CYS A 8 -15.12 11.04 13.34
N ASN A 9 -15.69 10.35 12.37
CA ASN A 9 -15.49 8.94 12.10
C ASN A 9 -14.23 8.80 11.23
N ILE A 10 -13.56 7.65 11.35
CA ILE A 10 -12.38 7.27 10.56
C ILE A 10 -12.50 7.56 9.05
N VAL A 11 -13.71 7.49 8.48
CA VAL A 11 -13.99 7.80 7.07
C VAL A 11 -13.63 9.25 6.73
N ILE A 12 -14.00 10.24 7.54
CA ILE A 12 -13.71 11.66 7.28
C ILE A 12 -12.20 11.89 7.28
N TYR A 13 -11.50 11.34 8.26
CA TYR A 13 -10.04 11.46 8.31
C TYR A 13 -9.36 10.72 7.16
N SER A 14 -9.89 9.57 6.73
CA SER A 14 -9.37 8.86 5.56
C SER A 14 -9.48 9.71 4.30
N ILE A 15 -10.59 10.44 4.12
CA ILE A 15 -10.77 11.40 3.01
C ILE A 15 -9.75 12.55 3.11
N LEU A 16 -9.56 13.12 4.30
CA LEU A 16 -8.57 14.20 4.49
C LEU A 16 -7.16 13.72 4.17
N ILE A 17 -6.78 12.55 4.69
CA ILE A 17 -5.49 11.93 4.42
C ILE A 17 -5.29 11.72 2.91
N ASP A 18 -6.28 11.15 2.22
CA ASP A 18 -6.20 10.94 0.77
C ASP A 18 -6.04 12.26 0.01
N GLY A 19 -6.79 13.28 0.39
CA GLY A 19 -6.67 14.63 -0.17
C GLY A 19 -5.25 15.20 -0.04
N PHE A 20 -4.67 15.15 1.17
CA PHE A 20 -3.30 15.63 1.39
C PHE A 20 -2.24 14.79 0.68
N CYS A 21 -2.40 13.46 0.62
CA CYS A 21 -1.54 12.59 -0.17
C CYS A 21 -1.55 12.94 -1.66
N ASN A 22 -2.72 13.23 -2.21
CA ASN A 22 -2.89 13.54 -3.63
C ASN A 22 -2.29 14.89 -4.05
N VAL A 23 -2.18 15.86 -3.12
CA VAL A 23 -1.50 17.14 -3.36
C VAL A 23 -0.03 17.14 -2.93
N GLY A 24 0.50 16.01 -2.45
CA GLY A 24 1.89 15.85 -2.02
C GLY A 24 2.21 16.38 -0.61
N GLU A 25 1.21 16.84 0.14
CA GLU A 25 1.34 17.37 1.50
C GLU A 25 1.44 16.23 2.54
N LEU A 26 2.47 15.39 2.40
CA LEU A 26 2.62 14.17 3.19
C LEU A 26 2.89 14.41 4.67
N THR A 27 3.48 15.55 5.03
CA THR A 27 3.66 15.93 6.44
C THR A 27 2.30 16.01 7.15
N ILE A 28 1.33 16.69 6.54
CA ILE A 28 -0.02 16.83 7.10
C ILE A 28 -0.75 15.49 7.10
N ALA A 29 -0.65 14.70 6.02
CA ALA A 29 -1.25 13.36 5.97
C ALA A 29 -0.71 12.45 7.10
N ARG A 30 0.61 12.47 7.38
CA ARG A 30 1.24 11.73 8.47
C ARG A 30 0.77 12.20 9.84
N GLU A 31 0.69 13.51 10.06
CA GLU A 31 0.19 14.08 11.32
C GLU A 31 -1.25 13.65 11.60
N ILE A 32 -2.11 13.71 10.59
CA ILE A 32 -3.50 13.26 10.73
C ILE A 32 -3.54 11.77 11.03
N PHE A 33 -2.82 10.95 10.26
CA PHE A 33 -2.81 9.49 10.41
C PHE A 33 -2.30 9.05 11.80
N SER A 34 -1.16 9.60 12.23
CA SER A 34 -0.56 9.29 13.55
C SER A 34 -1.37 9.85 14.73
N GLY A 35 -2.14 10.91 14.51
CA GLY A 35 -3.05 11.49 15.51
C GLY A 35 -4.37 10.74 15.71
N LEU A 36 -4.72 9.77 14.86
CA LEU A 36 -5.99 9.03 14.96
C LEU A 36 -6.20 8.32 16.30
N PRO A 37 -5.20 7.59 16.86
CA PRO A 37 -5.38 6.89 18.14
C PRO A 37 -5.66 7.84 19.31
N ALA A 38 -5.02 9.03 19.32
CA ALA A 38 -5.28 10.05 20.33
C ALA A 38 -6.71 10.61 20.29
N LYS A 39 -7.42 10.41 19.17
CA LYS A 39 -8.83 10.74 19.00
C LYS A 39 -9.77 9.56 19.27
N GLY A 40 -9.25 8.43 19.75
CA GLY A 40 -10.00 7.19 19.96
C GLY A 40 -10.38 6.48 18.66
N LEU A 41 -9.72 6.82 17.53
CA LEU A 41 -9.98 6.22 16.22
C LEU A 41 -8.87 5.23 15.87
N LYS A 42 -9.26 4.06 15.39
CA LYS A 42 -8.33 3.04 14.88
C LYS A 42 -8.28 3.11 13.35
N PRO A 43 -7.10 3.31 12.74
CA PRO A 43 -6.94 3.17 11.30
C PRO A 43 -7.37 1.76 10.85
N ASN A 44 -8.26 1.69 9.85
CA ASN A 44 -8.66 0.43 9.25
C ASN A 44 -7.80 0.14 8.00
N VAL A 45 -8.00 -1.02 7.37
CA VAL A 45 -7.25 -1.43 6.18
C VAL A 45 -7.28 -0.36 5.10
N TRP A 46 -8.41 0.34 4.94
CA TRP A 46 -8.57 1.38 3.94
C TRP A 46 -7.77 2.64 4.23
N THR A 47 -7.74 3.07 5.51
CA THR A 47 -6.88 4.18 5.94
C THR A 47 -5.39 3.87 5.70
N TYR A 48 -4.95 2.63 5.93
CA TYR A 48 -3.59 2.21 5.62
C TYR A 48 -3.31 2.21 4.12
N ILE A 49 -4.21 1.66 3.30
CA ILE A 49 -4.05 1.63 1.84
C ILE A 49 -3.93 3.04 1.27
N ILE A 50 -4.70 4.00 1.77
CA ILE A 50 -4.61 5.41 1.38
C ILE A 50 -3.20 5.97 1.65
N MET A 51 -2.66 5.75 2.86
CA MET A 51 -1.30 6.22 3.17
C MET A 51 -0.23 5.52 2.35
N ILE A 52 -0.32 4.18 2.19
CA ILE A 52 0.62 3.39 1.38
C ILE A 52 0.61 3.90 -0.07
N LYS A 53 -0.58 4.07 -0.66
CA LYS A 53 -0.76 4.62 -2.00
C LYS A 53 -0.19 6.03 -2.10
N GLY A 54 -0.43 6.88 -1.10
CA GLY A 54 0.12 8.23 -1.02
C GLY A 54 1.65 8.24 -1.06
N PHE A 55 2.30 7.38 -0.26
CA PHE A 55 3.75 7.20 -0.29
C PHE A 55 4.24 6.71 -1.65
N CYS A 56 3.61 5.68 -2.22
CA CYS A 56 3.95 5.19 -3.56
C CYS A 56 3.82 6.31 -4.60
N ASN A 57 2.73 7.05 -4.65
CA ASN A 57 2.53 8.13 -5.64
C ASN A 57 3.57 9.26 -5.55
N ASN A 58 4.17 9.44 -4.38
CA ASN A 58 5.19 10.47 -4.13
C ASN A 58 6.63 9.90 -4.11
N GLY A 59 6.83 8.65 -4.56
CA GLY A 59 8.16 8.04 -4.67
C GLY A 59 8.77 7.54 -3.35
N LEU A 60 8.02 7.59 -2.24
CA LEU A 60 8.47 7.15 -0.91
C LEU A 60 8.22 5.66 -0.69
N VAL A 61 8.75 4.85 -1.60
CA VAL A 61 8.51 3.40 -1.69
C VAL A 61 8.97 2.63 -0.45
N ASP A 62 10.05 3.06 0.21
CA ASP A 62 10.53 2.43 1.46
C ASP A 62 9.57 2.66 2.62
N GLU A 63 9.03 3.87 2.74
CA GLU A 63 8.03 4.18 3.76
C GLU A 63 6.72 3.42 3.53
N ALA A 64 6.33 3.23 2.27
CA ALA A 64 5.20 2.37 1.91
C ALA A 64 5.42 0.93 2.38
N SER A 65 6.63 0.39 2.18
CA SER A 65 7.06 -0.94 2.63
C SER A 65 6.96 -1.08 4.14
N GLU A 66 7.55 -0.13 4.88
CA GLU A 66 7.53 -0.12 6.34
C GLU A 66 6.11 -0.02 6.90
N LEU A 67 5.26 0.82 6.29
CA LEU A 67 3.91 1.02 6.76
C LEU A 67 3.08 -0.26 6.62
N LEU A 68 3.22 -0.98 5.50
CA LEU A 68 2.59 -2.29 5.31
C LEU A 68 3.08 -3.30 6.35
N GLU A 69 4.38 -3.38 6.61
CA GLU A 69 4.94 -4.31 7.60
C GLU A 69 4.45 -4.02 9.04
N LYS A 70 4.16 -2.76 9.35
CA LYS A 70 3.62 -2.34 10.66
C LYS A 70 2.11 -2.61 10.82
N MET A 71 1.38 -2.93 9.75
CA MET A 71 -0.08 -3.14 9.78
C MET A 71 -0.49 -4.22 10.79
N ASP A 72 0.10 -5.42 10.72
CA ASP A 72 -0.20 -6.53 11.62
C ASP A 72 0.14 -6.18 13.08
N VAL A 73 1.29 -5.51 13.32
CA VAL A 73 1.71 -5.03 14.65
C VAL A 73 0.70 -4.03 15.23
N ASN A 74 0.09 -3.21 14.38
CA ASN A 74 -0.94 -2.24 14.75
C ASN A 74 -2.35 -2.89 14.80
N GLY A 75 -2.43 -4.21 14.72
CA GLY A 75 -3.67 -4.99 14.84
C GLY A 75 -4.64 -4.77 13.67
N CYS A 76 -4.11 -4.57 12.47
CA CYS A 76 -4.88 -4.42 11.23
C CYS A 76 -4.19 -5.24 10.14
N SER A 77 -4.76 -6.37 9.71
CA SER A 77 -4.03 -7.24 8.76
C SER A 77 -4.12 -6.76 7.30
N PRO A 78 -2.99 -6.76 6.55
CA PRO A 78 -3.00 -6.54 5.11
C PRO A 78 -3.91 -7.54 4.38
N ASN A 79 -4.64 -7.06 3.38
CA ASN A 79 -5.47 -7.88 2.49
C ASN A 79 -4.96 -7.84 1.05
N GLU A 80 -5.64 -8.55 0.15
CA GLU A 80 -5.37 -8.55 -1.30
C GLU A 80 -5.17 -7.14 -1.89
N HIS A 81 -6.00 -6.18 -1.51
CA HIS A 81 -5.92 -4.80 -2.02
C HIS A 81 -4.66 -4.08 -1.53
N THR A 82 -4.23 -4.37 -0.30
CA THR A 82 -3.00 -3.82 0.27
C THR A 82 -1.79 -4.27 -0.56
N TYR A 83 -1.71 -5.57 -0.86
CA TYR A 83 -0.62 -6.14 -1.66
C TYR A 83 -0.63 -5.61 -3.10
N ASN A 84 -1.78 -5.60 -3.78
CA ASN A 84 -1.86 -5.05 -5.13
C ASN A 84 -1.44 -3.57 -5.17
N THR A 85 -1.83 -2.77 -4.18
CA THR A 85 -1.47 -1.34 -4.11
C THR A 85 0.03 -1.15 -4.02
N ILE A 86 0.70 -1.86 -3.10
CA ILE A 86 2.14 -1.67 -2.90
C ILE A 86 2.96 -2.21 -4.07
N ILE A 87 2.56 -3.36 -4.65
CA ILE A 87 3.22 -3.96 -5.81
C ILE A 87 3.13 -3.01 -7.00
N HIS A 88 1.95 -2.45 -7.27
CA HIS A 88 1.77 -1.46 -8.33
C HIS A 88 2.69 -0.25 -8.12
N GLY A 89 2.74 0.29 -6.90
CA GLY A 89 3.62 1.40 -6.56
C GLY A 89 5.10 1.10 -6.79
N PHE A 90 5.58 -0.10 -6.41
CA PHE A 90 6.96 -0.50 -6.69
C PHE A 90 7.26 -0.63 -8.18
N LEU A 91 6.35 -1.23 -8.96
CA LEU A 91 6.54 -1.38 -10.40
C LEU A 91 6.59 -0.03 -11.12
N GLN A 92 5.77 0.93 -10.70
CA GLN A 92 5.80 2.31 -11.23
C GLN A 92 7.16 3.00 -10.99
N HIS A 93 7.84 2.68 -9.89
CA HIS A 93 9.16 3.22 -9.53
C HIS A 93 10.33 2.29 -9.87
N ARG A 94 10.09 1.24 -10.65
CA ARG A 94 11.11 0.26 -11.07
C ARG A 94 11.79 -0.48 -9.90
N GLU A 95 11.14 -0.56 -8.75
CA GLU A 95 11.58 -1.32 -7.57
C GLU A 95 11.22 -2.81 -7.72
N THR A 96 11.76 -3.45 -8.75
CA THR A 96 11.36 -4.79 -9.22
C THR A 96 11.55 -5.88 -8.16
N LEU A 97 12.66 -5.84 -7.42
CA LEU A 97 12.96 -6.79 -6.35
C LEU A 97 11.94 -6.70 -5.21
N LYS A 98 11.53 -5.49 -4.83
CA LYS A 98 10.48 -5.28 -3.82
C LYS A 98 9.13 -5.75 -4.33
N ALA A 99 8.77 -5.40 -5.58
CA ALA A 99 7.54 -5.88 -6.20
C ALA A 99 7.44 -7.41 -6.16
N MET A 100 8.53 -8.13 -6.46
CA MET A 100 8.57 -9.59 -6.42
C MET A 100 8.52 -10.17 -5.01
N LYS A 101 9.24 -9.55 -4.04
CA LYS A 101 9.12 -9.90 -2.62
C LYS A 101 7.64 -9.88 -2.19
N TYR A 102 6.93 -8.79 -2.50
CA TYR A 102 5.54 -8.63 -2.11
C TYR A 102 4.57 -9.50 -2.90
N LEU A 103 4.82 -9.77 -4.19
CA LEU A 103 4.04 -10.74 -4.96
C LEU A 103 4.14 -12.14 -4.34
N LYS A 104 5.35 -12.57 -3.96
CA LYS A 104 5.55 -13.86 -3.29
C LYS A 104 4.79 -13.91 -1.97
N MET A 105 4.91 -12.88 -1.12
CA MET A 105 4.18 -12.80 0.15
C MET A 105 2.65 -12.84 -0.05
N MET A 106 2.15 -12.20 -1.10
CA MET A 106 0.74 -12.18 -1.45
C MET A 106 0.22 -13.58 -1.78
N VAL A 107 0.96 -14.32 -2.59
CA VAL A 107 0.64 -15.70 -3.00
C VAL A 107 0.77 -16.67 -1.83
N ASP A 108 1.82 -16.53 -1.01
CA ASP A 108 2.03 -17.34 0.20
C ASP A 108 0.87 -17.15 1.21
N LYS A 109 0.20 -15.99 1.20
CA LYS A 109 -1.01 -15.70 1.99
C LYS A 109 -2.32 -16.09 1.29
N GLY A 110 -2.27 -16.66 0.08
CA GLY A 110 -3.44 -17.11 -0.67
C GLY A 110 -4.21 -16.01 -1.42
N PHE A 111 -3.59 -14.85 -1.66
CA PHE A 111 -4.19 -13.77 -2.43
C PHE A 111 -3.73 -13.77 -3.91
N SER A 112 -4.54 -13.21 -4.80
CA SER A 112 -4.29 -13.16 -6.25
C SER A 112 -3.97 -11.75 -6.76
N ALA A 113 -2.93 -11.62 -7.60
CA ALA A 113 -2.66 -10.36 -8.30
C ALA A 113 -3.83 -10.01 -9.23
N ASN A 114 -4.24 -8.73 -9.24
CA ASN A 114 -5.27 -8.24 -10.14
C ASN A 114 -4.72 -8.04 -11.57
N ALA A 115 -5.61 -7.79 -12.53
CA ALA A 115 -5.25 -7.66 -13.95
C ALA A 115 -4.17 -6.59 -14.20
N THR A 116 -4.25 -5.45 -13.51
CA THR A 116 -3.25 -4.37 -13.63
C THR A 116 -1.88 -4.82 -13.14
N THR A 117 -1.82 -5.46 -11.98
CA THR A 117 -0.57 -5.95 -11.39
C THR A 117 0.05 -7.04 -12.27
N ALA A 118 -0.76 -7.97 -12.78
CA ALA A 118 -0.30 -9.02 -13.69
C ALA A 118 0.25 -8.43 -15.00
N ALA A 119 -0.42 -7.44 -15.59
CA ALA A 119 0.03 -6.78 -16.82
C ALA A 119 1.39 -6.10 -16.64
N LEU A 120 1.59 -5.37 -15.53
CA LEU A 120 2.88 -4.72 -15.23
C LEU A 120 4.02 -5.73 -15.04
N PHE A 121 3.73 -6.90 -14.48
CA PHE A 121 4.72 -7.98 -14.39
C PHE A 121 5.05 -8.59 -15.76
N ILE A 122 4.05 -8.78 -16.63
CA ILE A 122 4.29 -9.27 -18.00
C ILE A 122 5.18 -8.28 -18.76
N ASP A 123 4.92 -6.98 -18.64
CA ASP A 123 5.77 -5.93 -19.23
C ASP A 123 7.20 -5.96 -18.69
N LEU A 124 7.34 -6.14 -17.37
CA LEU A 124 8.65 -6.27 -16.72
C LEU A 124 9.42 -7.50 -17.23
N LEU A 125 8.74 -8.64 -17.40
CA LEU A 125 9.34 -9.87 -17.92
C LEU A 125 9.71 -9.76 -19.40
N SER A 126 8.87 -9.08 -20.18
CA SER A 126 9.06 -8.89 -21.63
C SER A 126 10.18 -7.92 -21.97
N SER A 127 10.49 -6.99 -21.07
CA SER A 127 11.54 -5.97 -21.25
C SER A 127 12.96 -6.46 -20.93
N ASN A 128 13.15 -7.75 -20.63
CA ASN A 128 14.45 -8.37 -20.36
C ASN A 128 15.27 -7.72 -19.22
N GLN A 129 14.63 -6.94 -18.33
CA GLN A 129 15.25 -6.33 -17.14
C GLN A 129 15.29 -7.28 -15.93
N VAL A 130 15.18 -8.58 -16.19
CA VAL A 130 15.00 -9.60 -15.17
C VAL A 130 16.37 -10.18 -14.82
N ASP A 131 16.88 -9.82 -13.65
CA ASP A 131 18.02 -10.47 -12.98
C ASP A 131 17.84 -12.01 -13.08
N GLU A 132 18.85 -12.76 -13.52
CA GLU A 132 18.76 -14.22 -13.78
C GLU A 132 18.21 -15.01 -12.57
N ASN A 133 18.35 -14.45 -11.37
CA ASN A 133 17.83 -15.01 -10.13
C ASN A 133 16.29 -15.03 -10.06
N ILE A 134 15.62 -14.14 -10.79
CA ILE A 134 14.16 -13.99 -10.80
C ILE A 134 13.51 -15.01 -11.75
N GLN A 135 14.15 -15.36 -12.87
CA GLN A 135 13.62 -16.40 -13.78
C GLN A 135 13.42 -17.74 -13.05
N LYS A 136 14.23 -18.03 -12.03
CA LYS A 136 14.13 -19.23 -11.20
C LYS A 136 12.92 -19.26 -10.25
N LEU A 137 12.25 -18.12 -10.03
CA LEU A 137 11.03 -18.02 -9.21
C LEU A 137 9.75 -18.24 -10.02
N LEU A 138 9.84 -18.24 -11.36
CA LEU A 138 8.70 -18.41 -12.27
C LEU A 138 8.10 -19.84 -12.37
N PRO A 139 8.79 -20.97 -12.10
CA PRO A 139 8.20 -22.29 -12.35
C PRO A 139 7.15 -22.72 -11.30
N LYS A 140 6.58 -21.79 -10.53
CA LYS A 140 5.50 -22.06 -9.57
C LYS A 140 4.13 -21.50 -9.96
N PHE A 141 4.01 -20.91 -11.15
CA PHE A 141 2.78 -20.25 -11.62
C PHE A 141 2.09 -20.97 -12.79
N GLY A 142 2.45 -22.23 -13.05
CA GLY A 142 1.80 -23.10 -14.04
C GLY A 142 0.77 -24.02 -13.41
#